data_AF-A0A535EKD2-F1
#
_entry.id   AF-A0A535EKD2-F1
#
_cell.length_a   1.000
_cell.length_b   1.000
_cell.length_c   1.000
_cell.angle_alpha   90.00
_cell.angle_beta   90.00
_cell.angle_gamma   90.00
#
_symmetry.space_group_name_H-M   'P 1'
#
loop_
_entity.id
_entity.type
_entity.pdbx_description
1 polymer ?
#
loop_
_entity_poly.entity_id
_entity_poly.type
_entity_poly.pdbx_seq_one_letter_code
_entity_poly.pdbx_strand_id
1 'polypeptide(L)'
;MGVEVAPRRRGVGPRWGVVNCPDGPHRVDLGVVRQVMTRLVVTGALAYDVKTTLAKKAGVSRSTLSRMMGGRPTGLRTVLAVLRVLQLPTEDVVSADPMLDALTAAEDNVE
;
A
#
# COMPACT_ATOMS: atom_id res chain seq x y z
N MET A 1 11.47 28.03 26.81
CA MET A 1 11.95 27.96 25.41
C MET A 1 11.15 26.89 24.70
N GLY A 2 10.27 27.26 23.76
CA GLY A 2 9.50 26.30 22.98
C GLY A 2 10.39 25.64 21.95
N VAL A 3 10.44 24.30 21.93
CA VAL A 3 11.12 23.57 20.86
C VAL A 3 10.27 23.72 19.61
N GLU A 4 10.69 24.60 18.71
CA GLU A 4 10.11 24.75 17.39
C GLU A 4 10.45 23.47 16.58
N VAL A 5 9.56 22.48 16.65
CA VAL A 5 9.68 21.25 15.87
C VAL A 5 9.35 21.61 14.43
N ALA A 6 10.37 21.98 13.65
CA ALA A 6 10.23 22.14 12.21
C ALA A 6 9.53 20.90 11.63
N PRO A 7 8.46 21.05 10.82
CA PRO A 7 7.74 19.91 10.27
C PRO A 7 8.73 19.13 9.42
N ARG A 8 9.09 17.93 9.89
CA ARG A 8 9.90 16.99 9.12
C ARG A 8 9.18 16.78 7.79
N ARG A 9 9.70 17.32 6.69
CA ARG A 9 9.27 17.00 5.34
C ARG A 9 9.55 15.51 5.13
N ARG A 10 8.62 14.64 5.56
CA ARG A 10 8.63 13.24 5.17
C ARG A 10 8.45 13.28 3.67
N GLY A 11 9.47 12.88 2.92
CA GLY A 11 9.36 12.70 1.48
C GLY A 11 8.05 11.96 1.18
N VAL A 12 7.32 12.44 0.18
CA VAL A 12 6.11 11.79 -0.30
C VAL A 12 6.54 10.37 -0.66
N GLY A 13 6.12 9.38 0.14
CA GLY A 13 6.50 7.99 -0.09
C GLY A 13 6.16 7.56 -1.52
N PRO A 14 6.76 6.49 -2.05
CA PRO A 14 6.56 6.08 -3.43
C PRO A 14 5.06 5.90 -3.70
N ARG A 15 4.56 6.45 -4.81
CA ARG A 15 3.13 6.34 -5.18
C ARG A 15 2.69 4.90 -5.35
N TRP A 16 3.60 4.05 -5.81
CA TRP A 16 3.33 2.66 -6.13
C TRP A 16 4.17 1.70 -5.27
N GLY A 17 3.59 0.55 -4.97
CA GLY A 17 4.29 -0.62 -4.43
C GLY A 17 4.09 -1.83 -5.33
N VAL A 18 4.88 -2.88 -5.09
CA VAL A 18 4.81 -4.13 -5.84
C VAL A 18 4.24 -5.23 -4.96
N VAL A 19 3.29 -5.98 -5.50
CA VAL A 19 2.69 -7.15 -4.86
C VAL A 19 2.99 -8.38 -5.67
N ASN A 20 3.53 -9.39 -5.01
CA ASN A 20 3.77 -10.68 -5.63
C ASN A 20 2.46 -11.49 -5.53
N CYS A 21 1.79 -11.67 -6.67
CA CYS A 21 0.63 -12.54 -6.83
C CYS A 21 1.04 -13.84 -7.56
N PRO A 22 0.23 -14.92 -7.48
CA PRO A 22 0.52 -16.17 -8.17
C PRO A 22 0.58 -16.06 -9.70
N ASP A 23 -0.17 -15.12 -10.25
CA ASP A 23 -0.30 -14.79 -11.67
C ASP A 23 0.73 -13.74 -12.15
N GLY A 24 1.52 -13.18 -11.25
CA GLY A 24 2.58 -12.23 -11.57
C GLY A 24 2.70 -11.08 -10.57
N PRO A 25 3.66 -10.17 -10.78
CA PRO A 25 3.76 -8.95 -9.99
C PRO A 25 2.68 -7.95 -10.40
N HIS A 26 1.95 -7.44 -9.41
CA HIS A 26 0.95 -6.39 -9.57
C HIS A 26 1.39 -5.10 -8.89
N ARG A 27 0.83 -3.97 -9.33
CA ARG A 27 1.04 -2.67 -8.70
C ARG A 27 -0.01 -2.41 -7.64
N VAL A 28 0.41 -1.76 -6.55
CA VAL A 28 -0.49 -1.22 -5.53
C VAL A 28 -0.34 0.29 -5.42
N ASP A 29 -1.46 1.02 -5.49
CA ASP A 29 -1.50 2.46 -5.25
C ASP A 29 -1.39 2.76 -3.74
N LEU A 30 -0.17 3.08 -3.32
CA LEU A 30 0.13 3.47 -1.94
C LEU A 30 -0.37 4.88 -1.61
N GLY A 31 -0.68 5.70 -2.63
CA GLY A 31 -1.34 7.00 -2.48
C GLY A 31 -2.75 6.83 -1.91
N VAL A 32 -3.56 5.97 -2.53
CA VAL A 32 -4.92 5.63 -2.05
C VAL A 32 -4.88 5.06 -0.64
N VAL A 33 -3.96 4.11 -0.38
CA VAL A 33 -3.76 3.54 0.97
C VAL A 33 -3.46 4.64 1.99
N ARG A 34 -2.56 5.59 1.69
CA ARG A 34 -2.24 6.72 2.59
C ARG A 34 -3.42 7.67 2.80
N GLN A 35 -4.21 7.92 1.76
CA GLN A 35 -5.39 8.77 1.85
C GLN A 35 -6.43 8.16 2.80
N VAL A 36 -6.72 6.86 2.65
CA VAL A 36 -7.65 6.14 3.54
C VAL A 36 -7.11 6.07 4.96
N MET A 37 -5.82 5.78 5.16
CA MET A 37 -5.21 5.84 6.49
C MET A 37 -5.41 7.20 7.15
N THR A 38 -5.22 8.30 6.41
CA THR A 38 -5.45 9.67 6.91
C THR A 38 -6.91 9.88 7.28
N ARG A 39 -7.84 9.47 6.41
CA ARG A 39 -9.29 9.57 6.67
C ARG A 39 -9.66 8.84 7.96
N LEU A 40 -9.22 7.60 8.13
CA LEU A 40 -9.53 6.80 9.31
C LEU A 40 -8.97 7.36 10.62
N VAL A 41 -7.84 8.07 10.57
CA VAL A 41 -7.29 8.79 11.73
C VAL A 41 -8.16 9.99 12.08
N VAL A 42 -8.55 10.77 11.07
CA VAL A 42 -9.43 11.94 11.26
C VAL A 42 -10.79 11.55 11.82
N THR A 43 -11.35 10.41 11.39
CA THR A 43 -12.64 9.90 11.89
C THR A 43 -12.52 9.12 13.20
N GLY A 44 -11.32 8.95 13.76
CA GLY A 44 -11.08 8.21 15.01
C GLY A 44 -11.13 6.67 14.89
N ALA A 45 -11.27 6.12 13.68
CA ALA A 45 -11.29 4.67 13.45
C ALA A 45 -9.89 4.02 13.54
N LEU A 46 -8.83 4.82 13.36
CA LEU A 46 -7.43 4.47 13.62
C LEU A 46 -6.82 5.47 14.60
N ALA A 47 -5.98 4.96 15.52
CA ALA A 47 -5.22 5.81 16.42
C ALA A 47 -4.11 6.58 15.69
N TYR A 48 -3.64 7.68 16.30
CA TYR A 48 -2.59 8.53 15.74
C TYR A 48 -1.27 7.79 15.49
N ASP A 49 -0.97 6.72 16.25
CA ASP A 49 0.08 5.76 15.89
C ASP A 49 -0.41 4.78 14.82
N VAL A 50 -0.62 5.32 13.61
CA VAL A 50 -1.31 4.64 12.51
C VAL A 50 -0.58 3.36 12.10
N LYS A 51 0.75 3.41 11.96
CA LYS A 51 1.53 2.26 11.48
C LYS A 51 1.53 1.12 12.50
N THR A 52 1.69 1.41 13.79
CA THR A 52 1.70 0.36 14.81
C THR A 52 0.31 -0.24 14.97
N THR A 53 -0.73 0.60 14.99
CA THR A 53 -2.12 0.16 15.11
C THR A 53 -2.55 -0.68 13.92
N LEU A 54 -2.26 -0.22 12.71
CA LEU A 54 -2.58 -0.93 11.48
C LEU A 54 -1.84 -2.27 11.40
N ALA A 55 -0.54 -2.30 11.72
CA ALA A 55 0.24 -3.53 11.72
C ALA A 55 -0.34 -4.57 12.69
N LYS A 56 -0.71 -4.14 13.92
CA LYS A 56 -1.36 -5.00 14.90
C LYS A 56 -2.71 -5.53 14.40
N LYS A 57 -3.59 -4.65 13.90
CA LYS A 57 -4.91 -5.03 13.37
C LYS A 57 -4.81 -5.98 12.16
N ALA A 58 -3.80 -5.79 11.31
CA ALA A 58 -3.57 -6.61 10.12
C ALA A 58 -2.79 -7.91 10.45
N GLY A 59 -2.33 -8.11 11.69
CA GLY A 59 -1.57 -9.29 12.07
C GLY A 59 -0.17 -9.38 11.43
N VAL A 60 0.44 -8.24 11.10
CA VAL A 60 1.76 -8.17 10.47
C VAL A 60 2.74 -7.38 11.34
N SER A 61 4.04 -7.59 11.14
CA SER A 61 5.05 -6.79 11.83
C SER A 61 5.08 -5.35 11.31
N ARG A 62 5.46 -4.41 12.19
CA ARG A 62 5.63 -3.00 11.83
C ARG A 62 6.67 -2.81 10.72
N SER A 63 7.72 -3.63 10.70
CA SER A 63 8.76 -3.61 9.66
C SER A 63 8.22 -4.07 8.31
N THR A 64 7.36 -5.09 8.27
CA THR A 64 6.67 -5.55 7.06
C THR A 64 5.75 -4.47 6.51
N LEU A 65 4.92 -3.85 7.35
CA LEU A 65 4.08 -2.73 6.92
C LEU A 65 4.91 -1.54 6.40
N SER A 66 6.03 -1.22 7.06
CA SER A 66 6.89 -0.12 6.61
C SER A 66 7.59 -0.42 5.28
N ARG A 67 7.96 -1.68 5.01
CA ARG A 67 8.50 -2.10 3.72
C ARG A 67 7.45 -1.97 2.62
N MET A 68 6.23 -2.45 2.87
CA MET A 68 5.09 -2.32 1.95
C MET A 68 4.81 -0.86 1.61
N MET A 69 4.64 0.00 2.63
CA MET A 69 4.40 1.43 2.44
C MET A 69 5.61 2.19 1.85
N GLY A 70 6.78 1.57 1.87
CA GLY A 70 8.01 2.03 1.21
C GLY A 70 8.19 1.48 -0.21
N GLY A 71 7.17 0.83 -0.78
CA GLY A 71 7.17 0.33 -2.16
C GLY A 71 7.98 -0.94 -2.38
N ARG A 72 8.47 -1.61 -1.33
CA ARG A 72 9.19 -2.87 -1.48
C ARG A 72 8.23 -4.01 -1.89
N PRO A 73 8.68 -4.96 -2.72
CA PRO A 73 7.90 -6.14 -3.06
C PRO A 73 7.37 -6.84 -1.82
N THR A 74 6.06 -7.08 -1.81
CA THR A 74 5.34 -7.62 -0.65
C THR A 74 4.42 -8.75 -1.12
N GLY A 75 4.25 -9.80 -0.32
CA GLY A 75 3.35 -10.89 -0.68
C GLY A 75 1.88 -10.49 -0.63
N LEU A 76 1.06 -11.06 -1.53
CA LEU A 76 -0.38 -10.83 -1.62
C LEU A 76 -1.10 -10.94 -0.26
N ARG A 77 -0.78 -11.97 0.53
CA ARG A 77 -1.39 -12.18 1.86
C ARG A 77 -1.24 -10.98 2.79
N THR A 78 -0.07 -10.34 2.79
CA THR A 78 0.20 -9.15 3.62
C THR A 78 -0.64 -7.97 3.13
N VAL A 79 -0.72 -7.77 1.82
CA VAL A 79 -1.49 -6.68 1.21
C VAL A 79 -2.97 -6.85 1.51
N LEU A 80 -3.54 -8.04 1.27
CA LEU A 80 -4.94 -8.34 1.57
C LEU A 80 -5.28 -8.16 3.06
N ALA A 81 -4.37 -8.56 3.95
CA ALA A 81 -4.57 -8.34 5.39
C ALA A 81 -4.65 -6.86 5.75
N VAL A 82 -3.82 -6.01 5.12
CA VAL A 82 -3.87 -4.56 5.33
C VAL A 82 -5.12 -3.95 4.71
N LEU A 83 -5.45 -4.28 3.46
CA LEU A 83 -6.64 -3.77 2.77
C LEU A 83 -7.93 -4.12 3.51
N ARG A 84 -8.02 -5.33 4.07
CA ARG A 84 -9.15 -5.75 4.91
C ARG A 84 -9.36 -4.85 6.12
N VAL A 85 -8.28 -4.43 6.80
CA VAL A 85 -8.39 -3.51 7.95
C VAL A 85 -8.80 -2.12 7.50
N LEU A 86 -8.34 -1.70 6.33
CA LEU A 86 -8.68 -0.41 5.74
C LEU A 86 -10.05 -0.40 5.06
N GLN A 87 -10.72 -1.55 4.97
CA GLN A 87 -11.98 -1.73 4.23
C GLN A 87 -11.87 -1.24 2.78
N LEU A 88 -10.71 -1.46 2.18
CA LEU A 88 -10.44 -1.11 0.79
C LEU A 88 -10.63 -2.35 -0.08
N PRO A 89 -11.43 -2.27 -1.14
CA PRO A 89 -11.51 -3.33 -2.12
C PRO A 89 -10.22 -3.36 -2.95
N THR A 90 -9.91 -4.53 -3.52
CA THR A 90 -8.65 -4.74 -4.25
C THR A 90 -8.59 -3.94 -5.54
N GLU A 91 -9.71 -3.79 -6.23
CA GLU A 91 -9.88 -3.05 -7.48
C GLU A 91 -9.58 -1.55 -7.36
N ASP A 92 -9.71 -0.98 -6.16
CA ASP A 92 -9.42 0.45 -5.90
C ASP A 92 -7.92 0.73 -5.81
N VAL A 93 -7.09 -0.30 -5.66
CA VAL A 93 -5.67 -0.14 -5.30
C VAL A 93 -4.72 -1.06 -6.05
N VAL A 94 -5.17 -2.24 -6.48
CA VAL A 94 -4.37 -3.20 -7.25
C VAL A 94 -4.66 -2.99 -8.73
N SER A 95 -3.61 -2.81 -9.51
CA SER A 95 -3.71 -2.80 -10.97
C SER A 95 -2.65 -3.72 -11.54
N ALA A 96 -2.99 -4.43 -12.61
CA ALA A 96 -2.01 -5.12 -13.43
C ALA A 96 -0.94 -4.13 -13.88
N ASP A 97 0.31 -4.58 -13.97
CA ASP A 97 1.36 -3.72 -14.49
C ASP A 97 1.08 -3.49 -15.98
N PRO A 98 0.86 -2.25 -16.45
CA PRO A 98 0.53 -1.98 -17.85
C PRO A 98 1.64 -2.42 -18.81
N MET A 99 2.87 -2.60 -18.33
CA MET A 99 3.97 -3.13 -19.15
C MET A 99 3.86 -4.66 -19.32
N LEU A 100 3.28 -5.37 -18.35
CA LEU A 100 2.99 -6.81 -18.45
C LEU A 100 1.77 -7.04 -19.35
N ASP A 101 0.73 -6.22 -19.22
CA ASP A 101 -0.45 -6.25 -20.11
C ASP A 101 -0.08 -5.95 -21.58
N ALA A 102 0.89 -5.06 -21.81
CA ALA A 102 1.40 -4.77 -23.16
C ALA A 102 2.23 -5.92 -23.76
N LEU A 103 2.86 -6.74 -22.92
CA LEU A 103 3.62 -7.93 -23.35
C LEU A 103 2.70 -9.10 -23.64
N THR A 104 1.69 -9.35 -22.79
CA THR A 104 0.70 -10.41 -23.03
C THR A 104 -0.22 -10.09 -24.22
N ALA A 105 -0.65 -8.83 -24.39
CA ALA A 105 -1.43 -8.41 -25.55
C ALA A 105 -0.66 -8.47 -26.88
N ALA A 106 0.68 -8.46 -26.84
CA ALA A 106 1.51 -8.65 -28.03
C ALA A 106 1.63 -10.12 -28.44
N GLU A 107 1.49 -11.06 -27.51
CA GLU A 107 1.51 -12.50 -27.78
C GLU A 107 0.18 -13.00 -28.37
N ASP A 108 -0.95 -12.40 -27.99
CA ASP A 108 -2.28 -12.75 -28.53
C ASP A 108 -2.59 -12.19 -29.94
N ASN A 109 -1.72 -11.33 -30.50
CA ASN A 109 -1.88 -10.78 -31.86
C ASN A 109 -1.09 -11.54 -32.94
N VAL A 110 -0.61 -12.74 -32.61
CA VAL A 110 0.03 -13.67 -33.57
C VAL A 110 -0.91 -14.85 -33.82
N GLU A 111 -2.03 -14.60 -34.49
CA GLU A 111 -2.83 -15.65 -35.17
C GLU A 111 -3.20 -15.21 -36.59
#